data_AF-A0A537K2Q5-F1
#
_entry.id   AF-A0A537K2Q5-F1
#
_cell.length_a   1.000
_cell.length_b   1.000
_cell.length_c   1.000
_cell.angle_alpha   90.00
_cell.angle_beta   90.00
_cell.angle_gamma   90.00
#
_symmetry.space_group_name_H-M   'P 1'
#
loop_
_entity.id
_entity.type
_entity.pdbx_description
1 polymer ?
#
loop_
_entity_poly.entity_id
_entity_poly.type
_entity_poly.pdbx_seq_one_letter_code
_entity_poly.pdbx_strand_id
1 'polypeptide(L)'
;MKPDTSTHDEFTLKEKLTYGIVSIVVLGGSFFIGRSLIRKARSTSEEKKTYDEGNSAAYAQKLKMAFENDFWFGWGTDEASIRRVIRLVPSKDEFKNVINSYQKLYARSLMMDLKDELTTSEYNEMLAIIAGKPDKTGSNYIPQIGQQQYQAWAKRLKAAFDISYWFIPGTDEDAIKAVFIEIPTQTDFQKVVAAYKSEYGDDLIDDLKSELEFWEYAPYISMINKKPN
;
A
#
# COMPACT_ATOMS: atom_id res chain seq x y z
N MET A 1 -32.41 10.25 -9.70
CA MET A 1 -31.50 9.40 -10.50
C MET A 1 -30.09 9.89 -10.21
N LYS A 2 -29.31 9.17 -9.39
CA LYS A 2 -27.88 9.50 -9.18
C LYS A 2 -27.09 8.94 -10.38
N PRO A 3 -26.08 9.66 -10.91
CA PRO A 3 -25.25 9.13 -11.98
C PRO A 3 -24.34 8.03 -11.42
N ASP A 4 -24.29 6.93 -12.17
CA ASP A 4 -23.45 5.77 -11.92
C ASP A 4 -22.03 6.09 -12.41
N THR A 5 -21.07 6.22 -11.49
CA THR A 5 -19.65 6.40 -11.80
C THR A 5 -18.86 5.20 -11.27
N SER A 6 -19.13 4.02 -11.81
CA SER A 6 -18.25 2.86 -11.70
C SER A 6 -17.45 2.68 -13.00
N THR A 7 -16.61 3.65 -13.34
CA THR A 7 -15.53 3.40 -14.31
C THR A 7 -14.42 2.66 -13.56
N HIS A 8 -14.47 1.33 -13.62
CA HIS A 8 -13.37 0.50 -13.16
C HIS A 8 -12.18 0.74 -14.08
N ASP A 9 -11.21 1.55 -13.64
CA ASP A 9 -9.91 1.64 -14.31
C ASP A 9 -9.24 0.26 -14.28
N GLU A 10 -9.09 -0.31 -15.47
CA GLU A 10 -8.51 -1.62 -15.68
C GLU A 10 -6.98 -1.47 -15.70
N PHE A 11 -6.27 -2.20 -14.82
CA PHE A 11 -4.80 -2.16 -14.76
C PHE A 11 -4.16 -2.39 -16.14
N THR A 12 -3.13 -1.61 -16.45
CA THR A 12 -2.37 -1.75 -17.68
C THR A 12 -1.61 -3.07 -17.73
N LEU A 13 -1.23 -3.51 -18.94
CA LEU A 13 -0.52 -4.77 -19.16
C LEU A 13 0.83 -4.83 -18.41
N LYS A 14 1.50 -3.67 -18.25
CA LYS A 14 2.73 -3.53 -17.44
C LYS A 14 2.45 -3.65 -15.95
N GLU A 15 1.35 -3.10 -15.45
CA GLU A 15 0.96 -3.22 -14.04
C GLU A 15 0.54 -4.65 -13.70
N LYS A 16 -0.20 -5.33 -14.58
CA LYS A 16 -0.54 -6.75 -14.44
C LYS A 16 0.72 -7.64 -14.34
N LEU A 17 1.80 -7.30 -15.06
CA LEU A 17 3.09 -7.99 -14.99
C LEU A 17 3.91 -7.63 -13.74
N THR A 18 4.00 -6.34 -13.40
CA THR A 18 4.71 -5.85 -12.20
C THR A 18 4.06 -6.35 -10.91
N TYR A 19 2.74 -6.45 -10.90
CA TYR A 19 1.93 -6.96 -9.81
C TYR A 19 1.50 -8.42 -10.02
N GLY A 20 2.35 -9.25 -10.63
CA GLY A 20 2.03 -10.65 -10.96
C GLY A 20 1.38 -11.45 -9.81
N ILE A 21 1.75 -11.18 -8.54
CA ILE A 21 1.12 -11.76 -7.35
C ILE A 21 -0.32 -11.27 -7.15
N VAL A 22 -0.58 -9.97 -7.35
CA VAL A 22 -1.90 -9.33 -7.24
C VAL A 22 -2.84 -9.86 -8.33
N SER A 23 -2.38 -10.00 -9.57
CA SER A 23 -3.18 -10.61 -10.64
C SER A 23 -3.46 -12.10 -10.40
N ILE A 24 -2.52 -12.86 -9.85
CA ILE A 24 -2.72 -14.29 -9.53
C ILE A 24 -3.66 -14.46 -8.32
N VAL A 25 -3.61 -13.56 -7.34
CA VAL A 25 -4.49 -13.61 -6.15
C VAL A 25 -5.90 -13.11 -6.48
N VAL A 26 -6.06 -12.10 -7.33
CA VAL A 26 -7.37 -11.61 -7.81
C VAL A 26 -8.04 -12.64 -8.73
N LEU A 27 -7.28 -13.25 -9.66
CA LEU A 27 -7.81 -14.28 -10.59
C LEU A 27 -7.92 -15.68 -9.95
N GLY A 28 -7.10 -16.01 -8.96
CA GLY A 28 -7.11 -17.31 -8.28
C GLY A 28 -7.91 -17.36 -6.98
N GLY A 29 -8.23 -16.22 -6.38
CA GLY A 29 -8.88 -16.11 -5.07
C GLY A 29 -10.41 -16.08 -5.11
N SER A 30 -11.02 -15.97 -6.29
CA SER A 30 -12.47 -16.02 -6.44
C SER A 30 -12.91 -17.44 -6.81
N PHE A 31 -13.73 -18.05 -5.94
CA PHE A 31 -14.47 -19.31 -6.09
C PHE A 31 -13.81 -20.65 -5.73
N PHE A 32 -13.76 -20.97 -4.43
CA PHE A 32 -14.02 -22.34 -3.96
C PHE A 32 -15.02 -22.33 -2.80
N ILE A 33 -16.31 -22.53 -3.13
CA ILE A 33 -17.38 -22.75 -2.15
C ILE A 33 -17.18 -24.11 -1.49
N GLY A 34 -16.43 -24.15 -0.39
CA GLY A 34 -16.29 -25.34 0.46
C GLY A 34 -17.48 -25.55 1.42
N ARG A 35 -17.77 -26.81 1.77
CA ARG A 35 -18.81 -27.22 2.74
C ARG A 35 -18.69 -26.40 4.06
N SER A 36 -19.80 -25.84 4.55
CA SER A 36 -19.83 -24.91 5.72
C SER A 36 -19.06 -25.41 6.96
N LEU A 37 -19.10 -26.72 7.25
CA LEU A 37 -18.40 -27.33 8.38
C LEU A 37 -16.87 -27.31 8.22
N ILE A 38 -16.37 -27.54 7.01
CA ILE A 38 -14.94 -27.50 6.70
C ILE A 38 -14.42 -26.06 6.82
N ARG A 39 -15.23 -25.07 6.40
CA ARG A 39 -14.94 -23.65 6.57
C ARG A 39 -14.85 -23.27 8.05
N LYS A 40 -15.83 -23.65 8.87
CA LYS A 40 -15.81 -23.38 10.32
C LYS A 40 -14.59 -24.00 11.00
N ALA A 41 -14.29 -25.28 10.74
CA ALA A 41 -13.13 -25.95 11.33
C ALA A 41 -11.80 -25.30 10.92
N ARG A 42 -11.64 -24.93 9.63
CA ARG A 42 -10.46 -24.20 9.15
C ARG A 42 -10.33 -22.82 9.77
N SER A 43 -11.44 -22.08 9.87
CA SER A 43 -11.50 -20.76 10.52
C SER A 43 -11.09 -20.86 11.99
N THR A 44 -11.70 -21.77 12.77
CA THR A 44 -11.36 -21.96 14.19
C THR A 44 -9.91 -22.38 14.39
N SER A 45 -9.36 -23.21 13.51
CA SER A 45 -7.94 -23.58 13.56
C SER A 45 -7.01 -22.42 13.24
N GLU A 46 -7.41 -21.53 12.33
CA GLU A 46 -6.61 -20.36 11.96
C GLU A 46 -6.73 -19.24 12.99
N GLU A 47 -7.91 -19.07 13.60
CA GLU A 47 -8.19 -18.16 14.71
C GLU A 47 -7.30 -18.47 15.91
N LYS A 48 -7.08 -19.74 16.24
CA LYS A 48 -6.11 -20.12 17.28
C LYS A 48 -4.69 -19.63 17.02
N LYS A 49 -4.30 -19.41 15.77
CA LYS A 49 -2.96 -18.90 15.45
C LYS A 49 -2.85 -17.40 15.69
N THR A 50 -3.96 -16.65 15.74
CA THR A 50 -3.90 -15.20 15.94
C THR A 50 -3.38 -14.82 17.33
N TYR A 51 -3.38 -15.75 18.28
CA TYR A 51 -2.81 -15.55 19.62
C TYR A 51 -1.28 -15.45 19.63
N ASP A 52 -0.60 -16.00 18.63
CA ASP A 52 0.85 -15.90 18.49
C ASP A 52 1.19 -14.65 17.65
N GLU A 53 1.77 -13.63 18.27
CA GLU A 53 2.12 -12.40 17.55
C GLU A 53 3.17 -12.63 16.46
N GLY A 54 3.09 -11.83 15.38
CA GLY A 54 4.08 -11.82 14.31
C GLY A 54 3.91 -12.92 13.25
N ASN A 55 2.86 -13.73 13.32
CA ASN A 55 2.53 -14.70 12.28
C ASN A 55 1.48 -14.18 11.29
N SER A 56 1.28 -14.93 10.20
CA SER A 56 0.40 -14.55 9.10
C SER A 56 -1.07 -14.34 9.51
N ALA A 57 -1.58 -15.13 10.47
CA ALA A 57 -2.94 -15.02 10.98
C ALA A 57 -3.11 -13.77 11.86
N ALA A 58 -2.11 -13.46 12.70
CA ALA A 58 -2.11 -12.24 13.50
C ALA A 58 -2.06 -10.98 12.62
N TYR A 59 -1.26 -10.98 11.54
CA TYR A 59 -1.26 -9.88 10.58
C TYR A 59 -2.61 -9.75 9.84
N ALA A 60 -3.20 -10.88 9.42
CA ALA A 60 -4.52 -10.88 8.79
C ALA A 60 -5.60 -10.29 9.72
N GLN A 61 -5.55 -10.62 11.01
CA GLN A 61 -6.45 -10.06 12.01
C GLN A 61 -6.26 -8.56 12.20
N LYS A 62 -5.01 -8.08 12.29
CA LYS A 62 -4.73 -6.65 12.39
C LYS A 62 -5.20 -5.87 11.16
N LEU A 63 -5.07 -6.44 9.96
CA LEU A 63 -5.63 -5.85 8.74
C LEU A 63 -7.16 -5.79 8.80
N LYS A 64 -7.80 -6.86 9.28
CA LYS A 64 -9.26 -6.86 9.45
C LYS A 64 -9.73 -5.77 10.41
N MET A 65 -9.07 -5.64 11.55
CA MET A 65 -9.36 -4.58 12.53
C MET A 65 -9.16 -3.18 11.94
N ALA A 66 -8.17 -3.00 11.06
CA ALA A 66 -7.93 -1.72 10.41
C ALA A 66 -9.00 -1.36 9.37
N PHE A 67 -9.61 -2.35 8.71
CA PHE A 67 -10.79 -2.12 7.86
C PHE A 67 -12.06 -1.85 8.67
N GLU A 68 -12.17 -2.46 9.86
CA GLU A 68 -13.35 -2.35 10.74
C GLU A 68 -13.18 -1.28 11.82
N ASN A 69 -12.27 -0.31 11.66
CA ASN A 69 -12.02 0.72 12.67
C ASN A 69 -13.14 1.79 12.65
N ASP A 70 -14.34 1.36 13.05
CA ASP A 70 -15.54 2.17 13.09
C ASP A 70 -15.50 3.18 14.24
N PHE A 71 -15.36 4.46 13.91
CA PHE A 71 -15.81 5.53 14.81
C PHE A 71 -17.34 5.47 14.97
N TRP A 72 -17.89 6.08 16.04
CA TRP A 72 -19.30 6.03 16.49
C TRP A 72 -20.40 6.30 15.43
N PHE A 73 -20.04 6.75 14.22
CA PHE A 73 -20.97 6.99 13.10
C PHE A 73 -20.80 6.04 11.89
N GLY A 74 -19.98 4.99 11.97
CA GLY A 74 -19.91 3.92 10.97
C GLY A 74 -19.20 4.27 9.65
N TRP A 75 -18.17 5.12 9.72
CA TRP A 75 -17.25 5.39 8.60
C TRP A 75 -15.82 5.46 9.13
N GLY A 76 -14.89 4.74 8.49
CA GLY A 76 -13.45 4.94 8.67
C GLY A 76 -12.61 3.68 8.49
N THR A 77 -11.76 3.67 7.48
CA THR A 77 -10.61 2.74 7.37
C THR A 77 -9.44 3.34 8.13
N ASP A 78 -8.58 2.53 8.76
CA ASP A 78 -7.32 2.97 9.35
C ASP A 78 -6.16 2.64 8.40
N GLU A 79 -5.94 3.51 7.42
CA GLU A 79 -4.95 3.36 6.37
C GLU A 79 -3.53 3.34 6.95
N ALA A 80 -3.31 4.09 8.04
CA ALA A 80 -2.05 4.10 8.77
C ALA A 80 -1.74 2.74 9.41
N SER A 81 -2.74 2.07 9.99
CA SER A 81 -2.61 0.72 10.54
C SER A 81 -2.42 -0.32 9.44
N ILE A 82 -3.14 -0.21 8.31
CA ILE A 82 -2.93 -1.08 7.13
C ILE A 82 -1.48 -0.98 6.66
N ARG A 83 -1.00 0.24 6.40
CA ARG A 83 0.39 0.52 5.98
C ARG A 83 1.39 -0.07 6.95
N ARG A 84 1.19 0.12 8.26
CA ARG A 84 2.06 -0.44 9.31
C ARG A 84 2.10 -1.96 9.26
N VAL A 85 0.95 -2.63 9.19
CA VAL A 85 0.89 -4.10 9.16
C VAL A 85 1.56 -4.64 7.91
N ILE A 86 1.27 -4.08 6.74
CA ILE A 86 1.89 -4.49 5.48
C ILE A 86 3.42 -4.34 5.56
N ARG A 87 3.94 -3.26 6.15
CA ARG A 87 5.39 -3.08 6.37
C ARG A 87 6.00 -4.16 7.27
N LEU A 88 5.30 -4.60 8.32
CA LEU A 88 5.79 -5.63 9.24
C LEU A 88 5.90 -7.02 8.59
N VAL A 89 5.15 -7.30 7.53
CA VAL A 89 5.24 -8.57 6.82
C VAL A 89 6.60 -8.66 6.09
N PRO A 90 7.45 -9.65 6.38
CA PRO A 90 8.87 -9.58 6.04
C PRO A 90 9.19 -9.90 4.56
N SER A 91 8.32 -10.63 3.86
CA SER A 91 8.57 -11.06 2.47
C SER A 91 7.28 -11.23 1.68
N LYS A 92 7.38 -11.35 0.36
CA LYS A 92 6.26 -11.65 -0.53
C LYS A 92 5.66 -13.03 -0.23
N ASP A 93 6.48 -14.03 0.10
CA ASP A 93 5.98 -15.35 0.49
C ASP A 93 5.21 -15.29 1.83
N GLU A 94 5.69 -14.53 2.81
CA GLU A 94 4.91 -14.31 4.04
C GLU A 94 3.64 -13.49 3.77
N PHE A 95 3.66 -12.54 2.85
CA PHE A 95 2.47 -11.80 2.46
C PHE A 95 1.40 -12.69 1.80
N LYS A 96 1.82 -13.67 0.98
CA LYS A 96 0.92 -14.73 0.48
C LYS A 96 0.30 -15.53 1.63
N ASN A 97 1.09 -15.85 2.66
CA ASN A 97 0.55 -16.53 3.85
C ASN A 97 -0.49 -15.65 4.56
N VAL A 98 -0.27 -14.34 4.66
CA VAL A 98 -1.23 -13.39 5.24
C VAL A 98 -2.53 -13.37 4.45
N ILE A 99 -2.46 -13.29 3.12
CA ILE A 99 -3.64 -13.37 2.23
C ILE A 99 -4.41 -14.68 2.48
N ASN A 100 -3.70 -15.81 2.56
CA ASN A 100 -4.30 -17.11 2.81
C ASN A 100 -4.97 -17.20 4.19
N SER A 101 -4.34 -16.66 5.22
CA SER A 101 -4.92 -16.60 6.57
C SER A 101 -6.16 -15.70 6.61
N TYR A 102 -6.11 -14.54 5.96
CA TYR A 102 -7.25 -13.62 5.84
C TYR A 102 -8.46 -14.30 5.19
N GLN A 103 -8.24 -15.00 4.06
CA GLN A 103 -9.29 -15.77 3.38
C GLN A 103 -9.88 -16.89 4.25
N LYS A 104 -9.05 -17.56 5.07
CA LYS A 104 -9.53 -18.63 5.98
C LYS A 104 -10.36 -18.07 7.14
N LEU A 105 -9.96 -16.93 7.69
CA LEU A 105 -10.61 -16.29 8.84
C LEU A 105 -11.95 -15.64 8.43
N TYR A 106 -11.96 -14.92 7.31
CA TYR A 106 -13.07 -14.02 6.96
C TYR A 106 -13.86 -14.44 5.73
N ALA A 107 -13.39 -15.47 5.00
CA ALA A 107 -13.95 -15.86 3.71
C ALA A 107 -13.98 -14.72 2.66
N ARG A 108 -13.10 -13.72 2.82
CA ARG A 108 -12.95 -12.56 1.94
C ARG A 108 -11.54 -12.49 1.36
N SER A 109 -11.41 -11.80 0.22
CA SER A 109 -10.11 -11.54 -0.40
C SER A 109 -9.50 -10.28 0.19
N LEU A 110 -8.34 -10.42 0.85
CA LEU A 110 -7.59 -9.27 1.38
C LEU A 110 -7.29 -8.23 0.28
N MET A 111 -7.00 -8.66 -0.94
CA MET A 111 -6.68 -7.74 -2.04
C MET A 111 -7.91 -6.98 -2.55
N MET A 112 -9.10 -7.58 -2.44
CA MET A 112 -10.37 -6.92 -2.78
C MET A 112 -10.75 -5.94 -1.67
N ASP A 113 -10.64 -6.35 -0.42
CA ASP A 113 -10.92 -5.48 0.73
C ASP A 113 -9.97 -4.27 0.74
N LEU A 114 -8.66 -4.45 0.47
CA LEU A 114 -7.75 -3.32 0.29
C LEU A 114 -8.17 -2.37 -0.84
N LYS A 115 -8.73 -2.90 -1.94
CA LYS A 115 -9.13 -2.09 -3.08
C LYS A 115 -10.43 -1.33 -2.82
N ASP A 116 -11.36 -1.95 -2.10
CA ASP A 116 -12.67 -1.39 -1.80
C ASP A 116 -12.60 -0.37 -0.67
N GLU A 117 -11.71 -0.58 0.30
CA GLU A 117 -11.58 0.26 1.52
C GLU A 117 -10.59 1.43 1.37
N LEU A 118 -9.72 1.41 0.36
CA LEU A 118 -8.70 2.45 0.12
C LEU A 118 -8.99 3.24 -1.15
N THR A 119 -8.54 4.48 -1.18
CA THR A 119 -8.46 5.23 -2.44
C THR A 119 -7.46 4.57 -3.40
N THR A 120 -7.53 4.92 -4.69
CA THR A 120 -6.63 4.35 -5.70
C THR A 120 -5.15 4.63 -5.38
N SER A 121 -4.85 5.81 -4.84
CA SER A 121 -3.49 6.20 -4.43
C SER A 121 -2.97 5.36 -3.26
N GLU A 122 -3.75 5.22 -2.20
CA GLU A 122 -3.42 4.41 -1.03
C GLU A 122 -3.29 2.92 -1.38
N TYR A 123 -4.19 2.41 -2.22
CA TYR A 123 -4.09 1.05 -2.73
C TYR A 123 -2.77 0.84 -3.48
N ASN A 124 -2.43 1.74 -4.41
CA ASN A 124 -1.19 1.68 -5.16
C ASN A 124 0.06 1.80 -4.26
N GLU A 125 -0.01 2.61 -3.21
CA GLU A 125 1.03 2.65 -2.17
C GLU A 125 1.21 1.27 -1.52
N MET A 126 0.11 0.61 -1.09
CA MET A 126 0.19 -0.70 -0.46
C MET A 126 0.83 -1.72 -1.41
N LEU A 127 0.46 -1.70 -2.69
CA LEU A 127 1.07 -2.57 -3.69
C LEU A 127 2.57 -2.29 -3.89
N ALA A 128 2.98 -1.03 -3.88
CA ALA A 128 4.40 -0.66 -3.96
C ALA A 128 5.20 -1.20 -2.77
N ILE A 129 4.66 -1.06 -1.55
CA ILE A 129 5.30 -1.60 -0.34
C ILE A 129 5.43 -3.13 -0.44
N ILE A 130 4.41 -3.82 -0.95
CA ILE A 130 4.44 -5.29 -1.16
C ILE A 130 5.47 -5.66 -2.24
N ALA A 131 5.51 -4.93 -3.35
CA ALA A 131 6.40 -5.19 -4.48
C ALA A 131 7.89 -5.05 -4.11
N GLY A 132 8.21 -4.07 -3.24
CA GLY A 132 9.56 -3.83 -2.73
C GLY A 132 10.07 -4.86 -1.70
N LYS A 133 9.24 -5.81 -1.25
CA LYS A 133 9.64 -6.86 -0.31
C LYS A 133 10.51 -7.94 -0.98
N PRO A 134 11.44 -8.57 -0.24
CA PRO A 134 12.13 -9.75 -0.73
C PRO A 134 11.15 -10.88 -1.01
N ASP A 135 11.52 -11.81 -1.89
CA ASP A 135 10.66 -12.97 -2.18
C ASP A 135 10.50 -13.87 -0.95
N LYS A 136 11.57 -14.12 -0.19
CA LYS A 136 11.60 -15.02 0.99
C LYS A 136 12.30 -14.42 2.21
N THR A 137 11.81 -14.78 3.39
CA THR A 137 12.41 -14.48 4.70
C THR A 137 13.73 -15.24 4.84
N GLY A 138 14.84 -14.56 5.15
CA GLY A 138 16.17 -15.18 5.29
C GLY A 138 17.07 -15.12 4.05
N SER A 139 16.64 -14.43 2.99
CA SER A 139 17.58 -13.96 1.96
C SER A 139 18.52 -12.93 2.62
N ASN A 140 19.83 -12.93 2.32
CA ASN A 140 20.69 -11.76 2.53
C ASN A 140 20.21 -10.65 1.60
N TYR A 141 19.03 -10.13 1.89
CA TYR A 141 18.37 -9.10 1.11
C TYR A 141 18.94 -7.78 1.56
N ILE A 142 19.89 -7.30 0.77
CA ILE A 142 20.11 -5.87 0.65
C ILE A 142 19.00 -5.42 -0.31
N PRO A 143 18.02 -4.59 0.11
CA PRO A 143 17.13 -3.96 -0.84
C PRO A 143 17.99 -3.14 -1.79
N GLN A 144 18.29 -3.68 -2.96
CA GLN A 144 18.80 -2.89 -4.07
C GLN A 144 17.60 -2.05 -4.48
N ILE A 145 17.63 -0.76 -4.14
CA ILE A 145 16.58 0.16 -4.55
C ILE A 145 16.66 0.24 -6.07
N GLY A 146 15.77 -0.51 -6.71
CA GLY A 146 15.70 -0.62 -8.16
C GLY A 146 14.85 0.50 -8.75
N GLN A 147 14.91 0.64 -10.08
CA GLN A 147 14.17 1.67 -10.81
C GLN A 147 12.66 1.68 -10.50
N GLN A 148 12.07 0.50 -10.29
CA GLN A 148 10.66 0.37 -9.93
C GLN A 148 10.31 1.02 -8.60
N GLN A 149 11.21 0.98 -7.60
CA GLN A 149 10.96 1.60 -6.30
C GLN A 149 10.96 3.12 -6.41
N TYR A 150 11.86 3.70 -7.23
CA TYR A 150 11.87 5.14 -7.47
C TYR A 150 10.60 5.61 -8.18
N GLN A 151 10.13 4.86 -9.16
CA GLN A 151 8.85 5.11 -9.83
C GLN A 151 7.67 5.00 -8.86
N ALA A 152 7.69 4.04 -7.94
CA ALA A 152 6.64 3.88 -6.95
C ALA A 152 6.60 5.05 -5.95
N TRP A 153 7.75 5.53 -5.49
CA TRP A 153 7.80 6.74 -4.66
C TRP A 153 7.36 7.98 -5.42
N ALA A 154 7.75 8.13 -6.69
CA ALA A 154 7.28 9.21 -7.54
C ALA A 154 5.74 9.20 -7.69
N LYS A 155 5.15 8.02 -7.91
CA LYS A 155 3.69 7.83 -8.00
C LYS A 155 2.96 8.25 -6.74
N ARG A 156 3.50 7.89 -5.58
CA ARG A 156 2.93 8.27 -4.28
C ARG A 156 3.03 9.76 -4.01
N LEU A 157 4.13 10.39 -4.41
CA LEU A 157 4.27 11.85 -4.31
C LEU A 157 3.26 12.55 -5.21
N LYS A 158 3.12 12.13 -6.48
CA LYS A 158 2.12 12.71 -7.39
C LYS A 158 0.70 12.57 -6.85
N ALA A 159 0.37 11.38 -6.34
CA ALA A 159 -0.92 11.13 -5.72
C ALA A 159 -1.19 12.00 -4.48
N ALA A 160 -0.15 12.29 -3.70
CA ALA A 160 -0.26 13.16 -2.54
C ALA A 160 -0.51 14.63 -2.94
N PHE A 161 -0.05 15.05 -4.11
CA PHE A 161 -0.31 16.38 -4.68
C PHE A 161 -1.70 16.50 -5.28
N ASP A 162 -2.19 15.44 -5.92
CA ASP A 162 -3.44 15.47 -6.67
C ASP A 162 -4.69 15.16 -5.81
N ILE A 163 -4.68 15.46 -4.50
CA ILE A 163 -5.89 15.32 -3.69
C ILE A 163 -6.86 16.46 -4.00
N SER A 164 -8.11 16.12 -4.28
CA SER A 164 -9.17 17.12 -4.45
C SER A 164 -10.42 16.72 -3.68
N TYR A 165 -10.86 17.60 -2.78
CA TYR A 165 -12.11 17.45 -2.06
C TYR A 165 -13.20 18.30 -2.70
N TRP A 166 -14.07 17.67 -3.50
CA TRP A 166 -15.30 18.19 -4.11
C TRP A 166 -15.14 19.41 -5.05
N PHE A 167 -14.40 20.44 -4.66
CA PHE A 167 -13.92 21.55 -5.49
C PHE A 167 -12.67 22.25 -4.90
N ILE A 168 -12.10 21.76 -3.81
CA ILE A 168 -10.93 22.39 -3.15
C ILE A 168 -9.69 21.53 -3.43
N PRO A 169 -8.63 22.09 -4.04
CA PRO A 169 -7.35 21.40 -4.14
C PRO A 169 -6.78 21.19 -2.73
N GLY A 170 -6.13 20.05 -2.49
CA GLY A 170 -5.50 19.74 -1.22
C GLY A 170 -4.29 18.83 -1.39
N THR A 171 -3.48 18.75 -0.35
CA THR A 171 -2.22 18.02 -0.34
C THR A 171 -2.21 17.01 0.80
N ASP A 172 -1.82 15.77 0.52
CA ASP A 172 -1.56 14.75 1.54
C ASP A 172 -0.13 14.86 2.08
N GLU A 173 0.05 15.82 2.97
CA GLU A 173 1.31 16.03 3.68
C GLU A 173 1.84 14.78 4.41
N ASP A 174 0.95 13.98 5.00
CA ASP A 174 1.33 12.76 5.70
C ASP A 174 1.85 11.68 4.73
N ALA A 175 1.28 11.57 3.53
CA ALA A 175 1.79 10.70 2.48
C ALA A 175 3.15 11.17 1.93
N ILE A 176 3.34 12.48 1.74
CA ILE A 176 4.66 13.06 1.36
C ILE A 176 5.69 12.69 2.41
N LYS A 177 5.37 12.92 3.69
CA LYS A 177 6.24 12.60 4.83
C LYS A 177 6.60 11.12 4.88
N ALA A 178 5.62 10.25 4.65
CA ALA A 178 5.83 8.81 4.63
C ALA A 178 6.83 8.40 3.54
N VAL A 179 6.72 8.95 2.33
CA VAL A 179 7.67 8.71 1.25
C VAL A 179 9.08 9.21 1.64
N PHE A 180 9.19 10.41 2.20
CA PHE A 180 10.47 11.00 2.59
C PHE A 180 11.17 10.21 3.71
N ILE A 181 10.40 9.64 4.64
CA ILE A 181 10.95 8.74 5.66
C ILE A 181 11.52 7.47 5.01
N GLU A 182 10.85 6.91 4.02
CA GLU A 182 11.26 5.68 3.34
C GLU A 182 12.48 5.82 2.43
N ILE A 183 12.64 6.96 1.75
CA ILE A 183 13.81 7.22 0.90
C ILE A 183 15.06 7.24 1.80
N PRO A 184 16.05 6.36 1.61
CA PRO A 184 17.10 6.21 2.62
C PRO A 184 18.29 7.15 2.42
N THR A 185 18.58 7.55 1.18
CA THR A 185 19.74 8.40 0.85
C THR A 185 19.33 9.59 -0.01
N GLN A 186 20.20 10.62 -0.05
CA GLN A 186 20.03 11.74 -0.97
C GLN A 186 20.14 11.28 -2.43
N THR A 187 21.04 10.33 -2.72
CA THR A 187 21.15 9.74 -4.06
C THR A 187 19.85 9.04 -4.49
N ASP A 188 19.18 8.34 -3.58
CA ASP A 188 17.89 7.71 -3.87
C ASP A 188 16.80 8.74 -4.14
N PHE A 189 16.78 9.85 -3.38
CA PHE A 189 15.86 10.96 -3.65
C PHE A 189 16.06 11.54 -5.05
N GLN A 190 17.30 11.75 -5.49
CA GLN A 190 17.58 12.23 -6.84
C GLN A 190 17.09 11.26 -7.92
N LYS A 191 17.16 9.95 -7.67
CA LYS A 191 16.58 8.95 -8.58
C LYS A 191 15.05 8.97 -8.57
N VAL A 192 14.42 9.31 -7.44
CA VAL A 192 12.96 9.59 -7.39
C VAL A 192 12.61 10.82 -8.21
N VAL A 193 13.38 11.92 -8.08
CA VAL A 193 13.19 13.13 -8.91
C VAL A 193 13.27 12.79 -10.39
N ALA A 194 14.29 12.02 -10.81
CA ALA A 194 14.43 11.59 -12.20
C ALA A 194 13.27 10.69 -12.66
N ALA A 195 12.83 9.76 -11.82
CA ALA A 195 11.69 8.90 -12.11
C ALA A 195 10.38 9.69 -12.23
N TYR A 196 10.17 10.67 -11.35
CA TYR A 196 9.01 11.56 -11.35
C TYR A 196 8.95 12.38 -12.65
N LYS A 197 10.07 13.03 -13.02
CA LYS A 197 10.17 13.77 -14.27
C LYS A 197 9.89 12.90 -15.49
N SER A 198 10.37 11.66 -15.48
CA SER A 198 10.14 10.70 -16.56
C SER A 198 8.69 10.23 -16.65
N GLU A 199 7.98 10.08 -15.53
CA GLU A 199 6.61 9.53 -15.49
C GLU A 199 5.56 10.62 -15.80
N TYR A 200 5.79 11.86 -15.33
CA TYR A 200 4.79 12.94 -15.39
C TYR A 200 5.16 14.11 -16.29
N GLY A 201 6.44 14.26 -16.63
CA GLY A 201 6.92 15.46 -17.35
C GLY A 201 7.09 16.69 -16.45
N ASP A 202 6.65 16.63 -15.19
CA ASP A 202 6.71 17.72 -14.20
C ASP A 202 7.98 17.65 -13.35
N ASP A 203 8.40 18.78 -12.77
CA ASP A 203 9.54 18.81 -11.85
C ASP A 203 9.06 18.59 -10.42
N LEU A 204 9.52 17.50 -9.78
CA LEU A 204 9.10 17.13 -8.43
C LEU A 204 9.36 18.24 -7.39
N ILE A 205 10.44 19.01 -7.55
CA ILE A 205 10.78 20.06 -6.60
C ILE A 205 9.86 21.26 -6.77
N ASP A 206 9.50 21.60 -8.01
CA ASP A 206 8.54 22.67 -8.28
C ASP A 206 7.13 22.29 -7.82
N ASP A 207 6.70 21.05 -8.05
CA ASP A 207 5.42 20.54 -7.55
C ASP A 207 5.39 20.57 -6.01
N LEU A 208 6.44 20.09 -5.33
CA LEU A 208 6.53 20.19 -3.86
C LEU A 208 6.40 21.62 -3.32
N LYS A 209 6.92 22.62 -4.04
CA LYS A 209 6.79 24.03 -3.62
C LYS A 209 5.41 24.61 -3.93
N SER A 210 4.71 24.08 -4.92
CA SER A 210 3.35 24.48 -5.27
C SER A 210 2.35 23.89 -4.28
N GLU A 211 2.59 22.67 -3.83
CA GLU A 211 1.65 21.88 -3.02
C GLU A 211 1.84 22.07 -1.51
N LEU A 212 3.03 22.51 -1.06
CA LEU A 212 3.32 22.81 0.34
C LEU A 212 3.34 24.31 0.58
N GLU A 213 2.92 24.75 1.76
CA GLU A 213 3.08 26.15 2.14
C GLU A 213 4.57 26.52 2.24
N PHE A 214 4.87 27.80 2.06
CA PHE A 214 6.26 28.28 2.04
C PHE A 214 7.06 27.88 3.30
N TRP A 215 6.40 27.82 4.46
CA TRP A 215 7.04 27.42 5.72
C TRP A 215 7.14 25.89 5.92
N GLU A 216 6.35 25.09 5.21
CA GLU A 216 6.34 23.63 5.27
C GLU A 216 7.45 23.01 4.42
N TYR A 217 7.70 23.57 3.25
CA TYR A 217 8.68 23.06 2.30
C TYR A 217 10.07 22.81 2.92
N ALA A 218 10.58 23.78 3.69
CA ALA A 218 11.92 23.69 4.29
C ALA A 218 12.07 22.51 5.28
N PRO A 219 11.15 22.29 6.23
CA PRO A 219 11.10 21.07 7.05
C PRO A 219 11.15 19.76 6.25
N TYR A 220 10.34 19.61 5.20
CA TYR A 220 10.31 18.39 4.38
C TYR A 220 11.65 18.14 3.71
N ILE A 221 12.21 19.13 3.02
CA ILE A 221 13.51 18.99 2.36
C ILE A 221 14.64 18.74 3.36
N SER A 222 14.55 19.30 4.58
CA SER A 222 15.51 18.99 5.65
C SER A 222 15.55 17.51 6.01
N MET A 223 14.44 16.77 5.88
CA MET A 223 14.41 15.32 6.11
C MET A 223 15.29 14.56 5.11
N ILE A 224 15.35 15.02 3.84
CA ILE A 224 16.22 14.45 2.82
C ILE A 224 17.67 14.89 3.05
N ASN A 225 17.91 16.18 3.29
CA ASN A 225 19.27 16.73 3.45
C ASN A 225 20.03 16.15 4.65
N LYS A 226 19.31 15.64 5.67
CA LYS A 226 19.91 14.97 6.83
C LYS A 226 20.29 13.52 6.58
N LYS A 227 19.88 12.93 5.46
CA LYS A 227 20.20 11.54 5.10
C LYS A 227 21.62 11.45 4.52
N PRO A 228 22.25 10.27 4.58
CA PRO A 228 23.53 10.04 3.91
C PRO A 228 23.41 10.29 2.40
N ASN A 229 24.53 10.66 1.78
CA ASN A 229 24.64 10.80 0.32
C ASN A 229 24.54 9.45 -0.38
#